data_AF-A0A7C5QPY8-F1
#
_entry.id   AF-A0A7C5QPY8-F1
#
_cell.length_a   1.000
_cell.length_b   1.000
_cell.length_c   1.000
_cell.angle_alpha   90.00
_cell.angle_beta   90.00
_cell.angle_gamma   90.00
#
_symmetry.space_group_name_H-M   'P 1'
#
loop_
_entity.id
_entity.type
_entity.pdbx_description
1 polymer ?
#
loop_
_entity_poly.entity_id
_entity_poly.type
_entity_poly.pdbx_seq_one_letter_code
_entity_poly.pdbx_strand_id
1 'polypeptide(L)'
;MDWKVLGATFALLFVAELGDKTQLAVINMTAKHQKPWPVFAGAVLALAAVTLLGVLGGEAITRLVPGPILQKVSAVLFVVLGILMWFGIL
;
A
#
# COMPACT_ATOMS: atom_id res chain seq x y z
N MET A 1 -12.40 20.62 1.67
CA MET A 1 -12.09 19.17 1.63
C MET A 1 -13.40 18.44 1.48
N ASP A 2 -13.58 17.67 0.40
CA ASP A 2 -14.77 16.85 0.22
C ASP A 2 -14.74 15.67 1.20
N TRP A 3 -15.49 15.77 2.30
CA TRP A 3 -15.57 14.72 3.33
C TRP A 3 -15.96 13.36 2.75
N LYS A 4 -16.72 13.38 1.65
CA LYS A 4 -17.09 12.20 0.86
C LYS A 4 -15.88 11.48 0.27
N VAL A 5 -14.91 12.22 -0.26
CA VAL A 5 -13.69 11.65 -0.85
C VAL A 5 -12.85 11.01 0.26
N LEU A 6 -12.68 11.70 1.39
CA LEU A 6 -11.95 11.17 2.54
C LEU A 6 -12.55 9.85 3.04
N GLY A 7 -13.87 9.81 3.26
CA GLY A 7 -14.55 8.60 3.70
C GLY A 7 -14.45 7.45 2.69
N ALA A 8 -14.60 7.74 1.39
CA ALA A 8 -14.50 6.72 0.35
C ALA A 8 -13.07 6.14 0.23
N THR A 9 -12.05 7.00 0.21
CA THR A 9 -10.65 6.57 0.15
C THR A 9 -10.25 5.79 1.40
N PHE A 10 -10.67 6.25 2.59
CA PHE A 10 -10.44 5.51 3.84
C PHE A 10 -11.08 4.12 3.80
N ALA A 11 -12.36 4.02 3.46
CA ALA A 11 -13.07 2.75 3.43
C ALA A 11 -12.46 1.78 2.40
N LEU A 12 -12.13 2.28 1.20
CA LEU A 12 -11.50 1.48 0.15
C LEU A 12 -10.16 0.91 0.61
N LEU A 13 -9.26 1.78 1.11
CA LEU A 13 -7.93 1.35 1.56
C LEU A 13 -8.02 0.45 2.78
N PHE A 14 -8.91 0.77 3.73
CA PHE A 14 -9.11 -0.06 4.91
C PHE A 14 -9.47 -1.48 4.52
N VAL A 15 -10.50 -1.66 3.67
CA VAL A 15 -10.92 -2.99 3.21
C VAL A 15 -9.85 -3.68 2.36
N ALA A 16 -9.17 -2.93 1.49
CA ALA A 16 -8.12 -3.50 0.62
C ALA A 16 -6.90 -4.01 1.40
N GLU A 17 -6.57 -3.38 2.52
CA GLU A 17 -5.40 -3.71 3.34
C GLU A 17 -5.70 -4.71 4.47
N LEU A 18 -6.97 -5.09 4.69
CA LEU A 18 -7.33 -6.06 5.73
C LEU A 18 -6.68 -7.43 5.48
N GLY A 19 -5.88 -7.89 6.44
CA GLY A 19 -5.26 -9.21 6.39
C GLY A 19 -3.99 -9.30 5.54
N ASP A 20 -3.39 -8.15 5.17
CA ASP A 20 -2.11 -8.15 4.46
C ASP A 20 -0.94 -8.67 5.33
N LYS A 21 0.12 -9.16 4.67
CA LYS A 21 1.38 -9.63 5.26
C LYS A 21 2.01 -8.58 6.18
N THR A 22 1.87 -7.29 5.89
CA THR A 22 2.37 -6.23 6.78
C THR A 22 1.69 -6.27 8.16
N GLN A 23 0.40 -6.58 8.24
CA GLN A 23 -0.32 -6.71 9.51
C GLN A 23 0.19 -7.91 10.32
N LEU A 24 0.46 -9.05 9.66
CA LEU A 24 1.08 -10.21 10.31
C LEU A 24 2.48 -9.88 10.85
N ALA A 25 3.26 -9.07 10.14
CA ALA A 25 4.57 -8.61 10.61
C ALA A 25 4.45 -7.72 11.87
N VAL A 26 3.45 -6.83 11.93
CA VAL A 26 3.18 -5.98 13.11
C VAL A 26 2.74 -6.82 14.31
N ILE A 27 1.88 -7.83 14.09
CA ILE A 27 1.46 -8.78 15.14
C ILE A 27 2.68 -9.53 15.68
N ASN A 28 3.53 -10.06 14.79
CA ASN A 28 4.75 -10.78 15.19
C ASN A 28 5.73 -9.88 15.95
N MET A 29 5.94 -8.64 15.50
CA MET A 29 6.77 -7.66 16.19
C MET A 29 6.25 -7.35 17.60
N THR A 30 4.94 -7.18 17.73
CA THR A 30 4.27 -6.93 19.01
C THR A 30 4.41 -8.13 19.94
N ALA A 31 4.19 -9.34 19.43
CA ALA A 31 4.33 -10.59 20.20
C ALA A 31 5.77 -10.80 20.70
N LYS A 32 6.76 -10.53 19.85
CA LYS A 32 8.19 -10.70 20.17
C LYS A 32 8.71 -9.70 21.19
N HIS A 33 8.31 -8.43 21.09
CA HIS A 33 8.87 -7.36 21.92
C HIS A 33 7.98 -6.98 23.11
N GLN A 34 6.73 -7.45 23.14
CA GLN A 34 5.72 -7.13 24.16
C GLN A 34 5.55 -5.62 24.40
N LYS A 35 5.82 -4.81 23.37
CA LYS A 35 5.75 -3.34 23.39
C LYS A 35 4.74 -2.88 22.34
N PRO A 36 3.42 -2.93 22.62
CA PRO A 36 2.39 -2.64 21.62
C PRO A 36 2.42 -1.18 21.14
N TRP A 37 2.63 -0.22 22.03
CA TRP A 37 2.59 1.21 21.66
C TRP A 37 3.73 1.65 20.72
N PRO A 38 5.00 1.31 20.97
CA PRO A 38 6.08 1.63 20.04
C PRO A 38 5.93 0.92 18.69
N VAL A 39 5.49 -0.34 18.70
CA VAL A 39 5.28 -1.11 17.46
C VAL A 39 4.12 -0.50 16.65
N PHE A 40 3.02 -0.12 17.30
CA PHE A 40 1.91 0.59 16.67
C PHE A 40 2.36 1.91 16.05
N ALA A 41 3.08 2.74 16.81
CA ALA A 41 3.58 4.02 16.29
C ALA A 41 4.52 3.83 15.09
N GLY A 42 5.43 2.85 15.16
CA GLY A 42 6.32 2.50 14.06
C GLY A 42 5.56 2.04 12.82
N ALA A 43 4.56 1.18 12.99
CA ALA A 43 3.72 0.68 11.89
C ALA A 43 2.93 1.81 11.21
N VAL A 44 2.31 2.70 11.99
CA VAL A 44 1.59 3.87 11.47
C VAL A 44 2.52 4.80 10.71
N LEU A 45 3.70 5.10 11.28
CA LEU A 45 4.70 5.95 10.60
C LEU A 45 5.22 5.32 9.31
N ALA A 46 5.49 4.01 9.32
CA ALA A 46 5.92 3.30 8.13
C ALA A 46 4.84 3.34 7.03
N LEU A 47 3.58 3.05 7.38
CA LEU A 47 2.46 3.12 6.45
C LEU A 47 2.27 4.53 5.89
N ALA A 48 2.31 5.55 6.76
CA ALA A 48 2.19 6.94 6.35
C ALA A 48 3.33 7.36 5.41
N ALA A 49 4.57 6.94 5.70
CA ALA A 49 5.73 7.24 4.86
C ALA A 49 5.63 6.58 3.48
N VAL A 50 5.31 5.28 3.42
CA VAL A 50 5.16 4.55 2.15
C VAL A 50 4.01 5.15 1.32
N THR A 51 2.89 5.47 1.96
CA THR A 51 1.74 6.10 1.28
C THR A 51 2.11 7.47 0.74
N LEU A 52 2.80 8.31 1.53
CA LEU A 52 3.24 9.63 1.11
C LEU A 52 4.19 9.56 -0.09
N LEU A 53 5.19 8.67 -0.02
CA LEU A 53 6.11 8.45 -1.14
C LEU A 53 5.38 7.94 -2.39
N GLY A 54 4.42 7.04 -2.22
CA GLY A 54 3.58 6.52 -3.31
C GLY A 54 2.75 7.62 -3.97
N VAL A 55 2.13 8.50 -3.19
CA VAL A 55 1.34 9.63 -3.72
C VAL A 55 2.23 10.64 -4.43
N LEU A 56 3.35 11.05 -3.83
CA LEU A 56 4.28 12.00 -4.44
C LEU A 56 4.89 11.46 -5.74
N GLY A 57 5.31 10.18 -5.73
CA GLY A 57 5.82 9.51 -6.93
C GLY A 57 4.74 9.34 -8.01
N GLY A 58 3.53 8.92 -7.62
CA GLY A 58 2.40 8.78 -8.54
C GLY A 58 1.98 10.10 -9.18
N GLU A 59 1.97 11.19 -8.41
CA GLU A 59 1.71 12.53 -8.93
C GLU A 59 2.80 12.97 -9.93
N ALA A 60 4.07 12.76 -9.61
CA ALA A 60 5.17 13.08 -10.52
C ALA A 60 5.06 12.30 -11.85
N ILE A 61 4.70 11.02 -11.80
CA ILE A 61 4.56 10.16 -12.99
C ILE A 61 3.35 10.58 -13.84
N THR A 62 2.22 10.89 -13.22
CA THR A 62 0.99 11.28 -13.94
C THR A 62 1.13 12.63 -14.66
N ARG A 63 2.06 13.49 -14.24
CA ARG A 63 2.41 14.73 -14.97
C ARG A 63 3.22 14.48 -16.24
N LEU A 64 3.97 13.38 -16.31
CA LEU A 64 4.86 13.06 -17.43
C LEU A 64 4.27 12.03 -18.40
N VAL A 65 3.40 11.14 -17.91
CA VAL A 65 2.88 10.00 -18.65
C VAL A 65 1.38 10.12 -18.87
N PRO A 66 0.87 9.98 -20.11
CA PRO A 66 -0.56 9.96 -20.39
C PRO A 66 -1.30 8.84 -19.63
N GLY A 67 -2.44 9.17 -19.01
CA GLY A 67 -3.24 8.25 -18.21
C GLY A 67 -3.56 6.89 -18.87
N PRO A 68 -3.93 6.81 -20.15
CA PRO A 68 -4.21 5.53 -20.82
C PRO A 68 -2.99 4.60 -20.91
N ILE A 69 -1.79 5.18 -21.04
CA ILE A 69 -0.54 4.42 -21.07
C ILE A 69 -0.23 3.91 -19.68
N LEU A 70 -0.38 4.76 -18.66
CA LEU A 70 -0.16 4.39 -17.27
C LEU A 70 -1.05 3.21 -16.85
N GLN A 71 -2.35 3.23 -17.21
CA GLN A 71 -3.26 2.12 -16.91
C GLN A 71 -2.85 0.81 -17.59
N LYS A 72 -2.47 0.85 -18.87
CA LYS A 72 -2.01 -0.36 -19.60
C LYS A 72 -0.73 -0.92 -18.98
N VAL A 73 0.23 -0.06 -18.64
CA VAL A 73 1.48 -0.46 -18.00
C VAL A 73 1.21 -1.10 -16.65
N SER A 74 0.40 -0.47 -15.79
CA SER A 74 0.02 -1.03 -14.49
C SER A 74 -0.66 -2.39 -14.63
N ALA A 75 -1.60 -2.55 -15.57
CA ALA A 75 -2.28 -3.82 -15.80
C ALA A 75 -1.29 -4.93 -16.21
N VAL A 76 -0.39 -4.66 -17.14
CA VAL A 76 0.66 -5.61 -17.54
C VAL A 76 1.57 -5.95 -16.36
N LEU A 77 1.98 -4.95 -15.57
CA LEU A 77 2.82 -5.16 -14.40
C LEU A 77 2.14 -6.07 -13.37
N PHE A 78 0.85 -5.84 -13.08
CA PHE A 78 0.07 -6.69 -12.17
C PHE A 78 -0.03 -8.13 -12.67
N VAL A 79 -0.24 -8.35 -13.96
CA VAL A 79 -0.27 -9.70 -14.55
C VAL A 79 1.09 -10.38 -14.42
N VAL A 80 2.17 -9.68 -14.76
CA VAL A 80 3.54 -10.23 -14.63
C VAL A 80 3.87 -10.57 -13.18
N LEU A 81 3.60 -9.67 -12.24
CA LEU A 81 3.83 -9.92 -10.82
C LEU A 81 3.00 -11.10 -10.31
N GLY A 82 1.74 -11.23 -10.73
CA GLY A 82 0.89 -12.36 -10.41
C GLY A 82 1.43 -13.69 -10.93
N ILE A 83 1.94 -13.71 -12.16
CA ILE A 83 2.59 -14.89 -12.75
C ILE A 83 3.87 -15.26 -11.98
N LEU A 84 4.71 -14.28 -11.67
CA LEU A 84 5.95 -14.52 -10.92
C LEU A 84 5.67 -15.05 -9.51
N MET A 85 4.64 -14.53 -8.85
CA MET A 85 4.17 -15.00 -7.54
C MET A 85 3.62 -16.44 -7.64
N TRP A 86 2.89 -16.78 -8.71
CA TRP A 86 2.38 -18.13 -8.96
C TRP A 86 3.51 -19.16 -9.08
N PHE A 87 4.61 -18.81 -9.75
CA PHE A 87 5.78 -19.68 -9.87
C PHE A 87 6.72 -19.62 -8.66
N GLY A 88 6.37 -18.86 -7.62
CA GLY A 88 7.17 -18.75 -6.38
C GLY A 88 8.52 -18.06 -6.58
N ILE A 89 8.67 -17.27 -7.64
CA ILE A 89 9.87 -16.44 -7.88
C ILE A 89 9.83 -15.19 -6.98
N LEU A 90 8.62 -14.76 -6.61
CA LEU A 90 8.28 -13.63 -5.73
C LEU A 90 7.46 -14.11 -4.52
#